data_AF-A0A840P4L9-F1
#
_entry.id   AF-A0A840P4L9-F1
#
_cell.length_a   1.000
_cell.length_b   1.000
_cell.length_c   1.000
_cell.angle_alpha   90.00
_cell.angle_beta   90.00
_cell.angle_gamma   90.00
#
_symmetry.space_group_name_H-M   'P 1'
#
loop_
_entity.id
_entity.type
_entity.pdbx_description
1 polymer ?
#
loop_
_entity_poly.entity_id
_entity_poly.type
_entity_poly.pdbx_seq_one_letter_code
_entity_poly.pdbx_strand_id
1 'polypeptide(L)'
;MRKARIVTSSLVTAAALLVTLVPAAPAAARPADCSIVARISPDPGSMYARAEVNCPKKEHFSVTIRIRRDDWHGNTVVATRYKGTHHQGFFSLSTSEPCSDVEPGKKYFAEAELNDTRFGPPIEIRTVKSRTVSGHC
;
A
#
# COMPACT_ATOMS: atom_id res chain seq x y z
N MET A 1 -12.41 -72.56 29.35
CA MET A 1 -11.88 -71.30 29.90
C MET A 1 -11.46 -70.38 28.75
N ARG A 2 -11.76 -69.09 28.89
CA ARG A 2 -11.33 -67.91 28.10
C ARG A 2 -11.88 -67.74 26.67
N LYS A 3 -12.74 -66.71 26.58
CA LYS A 3 -13.41 -66.08 25.43
C LYS A 3 -12.38 -65.48 24.47
N ALA A 4 -12.53 -65.72 23.17
CA ALA A 4 -11.91 -64.91 22.12
C ALA A 4 -12.83 -63.73 21.78
N ARG A 5 -12.32 -62.51 21.99
CA ARG A 5 -13.04 -61.26 21.75
C ARG A 5 -12.72 -60.84 20.32
N ILE A 6 -13.69 -60.95 19.42
CA ILE A 6 -13.60 -60.42 18.06
C ILE A 6 -13.91 -58.92 18.16
N VAL A 7 -12.95 -58.08 17.77
CA VAL A 7 -13.18 -56.64 17.55
C VAL A 7 -13.13 -56.43 16.05
N THR A 8 -14.30 -56.31 15.44
CA THR A 8 -14.49 -55.87 14.06
C THR A 8 -14.31 -54.36 14.01
N SER A 9 -13.21 -53.90 13.44
CA SER A 9 -12.97 -52.49 13.13
C SER A 9 -13.80 -52.09 11.92
N SER A 10 -14.95 -51.45 12.17
CA SER A 10 -15.75 -50.79 11.13
C SER A 10 -14.99 -49.59 10.58
N LEU A 11 -14.38 -49.74 9.40
CA LEU A 11 -13.85 -48.63 8.61
C LEU A 11 -15.02 -47.88 7.98
N VAL A 12 -15.39 -46.77 8.61
CA VAL A 12 -16.32 -45.79 8.08
C VAL A 12 -15.65 -45.01 6.95
N THR A 13 -16.36 -45.00 5.82
CA THR A 13 -16.18 -44.22 4.61
C THR A 13 -15.83 -42.75 4.85
N ALA A 14 -14.83 -42.24 4.13
CA ALA A 14 -14.75 -40.83 3.78
C ALA A 14 -14.51 -40.71 2.27
N ALA A 15 -15.59 -40.45 1.54
CA ALA A 15 -15.54 -39.99 0.17
C ALA A 15 -14.93 -38.57 0.17
N ALA A 16 -13.64 -38.47 -0.13
CA ALA A 16 -13.01 -37.19 -0.37
C ALA A 16 -13.42 -36.71 -1.76
N LEU A 17 -14.49 -35.89 -1.82
CA LEU A 17 -14.70 -35.01 -2.96
C LEU A 17 -13.48 -34.09 -3.07
N LEU A 18 -12.61 -34.37 -4.05
CA LEU A 18 -11.67 -33.40 -4.58
C LEU A 18 -12.48 -32.28 -5.23
N VAL A 19 -12.93 -31.32 -4.43
CA VAL A 19 -13.24 -29.99 -4.93
C VAL A 19 -11.89 -29.43 -5.35
N THR A 20 -11.62 -29.48 -6.65
CA THR A 20 -10.56 -28.70 -7.28
C THR A 20 -10.84 -27.24 -6.96
N LEU A 21 -10.26 -26.75 -5.87
CA LEU A 21 -10.05 -25.34 -5.61
C LEU A 21 -9.15 -24.85 -6.73
N VAL A 22 -9.76 -24.46 -7.85
CA VAL A 22 -9.13 -23.57 -8.81
C VAL A 22 -8.73 -22.37 -7.96
N PRO A 23 -7.43 -22.05 -7.79
CA PRO A 23 -7.12 -20.70 -7.40
C PRO A 23 -7.62 -19.89 -8.58
N ALA A 24 -8.80 -19.27 -8.41
CA ALA A 24 -9.18 -18.16 -9.24
C ALA A 24 -8.04 -17.17 -9.03
N ALA A 25 -7.06 -17.20 -9.94
CA ALA A 25 -6.03 -16.18 -10.02
C ALA A 25 -6.81 -14.86 -9.96
N PRO A 26 -6.50 -13.95 -9.02
CA PRO A 26 -7.23 -12.71 -8.93
C PRO A 26 -7.07 -12.04 -10.30
N ALA A 27 -8.16 -12.09 -11.08
CA ALA A 27 -8.19 -11.63 -12.44
C ALA A 27 -7.89 -10.13 -12.37
N ALA A 28 -6.64 -9.78 -12.70
CA ALA A 28 -6.15 -8.43 -12.88
C ALA A 28 -6.78 -7.39 -11.95
N ALA A 29 -6.42 -7.43 -10.66
CA ALA A 29 -6.61 -6.32 -9.74
C ALA A 29 -5.82 -5.11 -10.26
N ARG A 30 -6.44 -4.26 -11.08
CA ARG A 30 -5.85 -2.96 -11.38
C ARG A 30 -6.91 -1.88 -11.43
N PRO A 31 -6.74 -0.85 -10.60
CA PRO A 31 -6.84 0.56 -10.96
C PRO A 31 -5.79 0.87 -12.03
N ALA A 32 -5.86 0.22 -13.20
CA ALA A 32 -4.83 0.35 -14.24
C ALA A 32 -4.83 1.76 -14.81
N ASP A 33 -5.98 2.43 -14.72
CA ASP A 33 -6.23 3.69 -15.41
C ASP A 33 -5.90 4.91 -14.53
N CYS A 34 -5.69 4.74 -13.21
CA CYS A 34 -5.32 5.85 -12.35
C CYS A 34 -3.84 6.23 -12.55
N SER A 35 -3.59 7.50 -12.88
CA SER A 35 -2.23 8.05 -12.81
C SER A 35 -1.94 8.54 -11.39
N ILE A 36 -0.68 8.41 -10.95
CA ILE A 36 -0.22 8.94 -9.67
C ILE A 36 1.09 9.72 -9.87
N VAL A 37 1.19 10.88 -9.23
CA VAL A 37 2.38 11.72 -9.20
C VAL A 37 2.68 12.11 -7.76
N ALA A 38 3.95 12.09 -7.38
CA ALA A 38 4.42 12.60 -6.09
C ALA A 38 5.29 13.84 -6.31
N ARG A 39 5.10 14.86 -5.49
CA ARG A 39 5.88 16.09 -5.47
C ARG A 39 6.31 16.39 -4.04
N ILE A 40 7.47 17.00 -3.91
CA ILE A 40 7.99 17.55 -2.66
C ILE A 40 8.46 18.98 -2.93
N SER A 41 8.20 19.88 -1.99
CA SER A 41 8.66 21.27 -2.04
C SER A 41 9.00 21.75 -0.63
N PRO A 42 10.05 22.58 -0.50
CA PRO A 42 10.24 23.37 0.70
C PRO A 42 9.25 24.54 0.69
N ASP A 43 8.33 24.55 1.65
CA ASP A 43 7.34 25.60 1.84
C ASP A 43 7.67 26.39 3.12
N PRO A 44 7.24 27.66 3.26
CA PRO A 44 7.47 28.41 4.49
C PRO A 44 6.93 27.67 5.71
N GLY A 45 7.83 27.23 6.60
CA GLY A 45 7.48 26.53 7.84
C GLY A 45 7.30 25.01 7.72
N SER A 46 7.31 24.41 6.52
CA SER A 46 7.38 22.95 6.38
C SER A 46 8.03 22.44 5.09
N MET A 47 8.67 21.28 5.15
CA MET A 47 8.90 20.46 3.97
C MET A 47 7.57 19.78 3.60
N TYR A 48 6.97 20.18 2.49
CA TYR A 48 5.64 19.76 2.07
C TYR A 48 5.71 18.69 0.98
N ALA A 49 4.88 17.65 1.08
CA ALA A 49 4.73 16.65 0.04
C ALA A 49 3.27 16.49 -0.37
N ARG A 50 3.05 16.27 -1.67
CA ARG A 50 1.74 16.07 -2.27
C ARG A 50 1.74 14.91 -3.27
N ALA A 51 0.72 14.08 -3.14
CA ALA A 51 0.38 13.02 -4.06
C ALA A 51 -0.87 13.43 -4.82
N GLU A 52 -0.83 13.29 -6.14
CA GLU A 52 -1.93 13.61 -7.04
C GLU A 52 -2.30 12.32 -7.76
N VAL A 53 -3.55 11.90 -7.62
CA VAL A 53 -4.10 10.70 -8.27
C VAL A 53 -5.23 11.14 -9.19
N ASN A 54 -5.18 10.74 -10.46
CA ASN A 54 -6.26 11.00 -11.39
C ASN A 54 -6.79 9.70 -11.97
N CYS A 55 -8.05 9.39 -11.69
CA CYS A 55 -8.72 8.17 -12.14
C CYS A 55 -9.82 8.53 -13.15
N PRO A 56 -9.77 8.03 -14.40
CA PRO A 56 -10.80 8.33 -15.39
C PRO A 56 -12.15 7.70 -15.05
N LYS A 57 -12.15 6.60 -14.28
CA LYS A 57 -13.33 5.90 -13.79
C LYS A 57 -13.38 5.95 -12.27
N LYS A 58 -14.55 5.63 -11.72
CA LYS A 58 -14.76 5.54 -10.29
C LYS A 58 -14.14 4.25 -9.75
N GLU A 59 -13.20 4.37 -8.82
CA GLU A 59 -12.45 3.22 -8.29
C GLU A 59 -12.26 3.29 -6.77
N HIS A 60 -12.14 2.13 -6.12
CA HIS A 60 -11.79 2.02 -4.71
C HIS A 60 -10.29 1.87 -4.60
N PHE A 61 -9.65 2.85 -3.95
CA PHE A 61 -8.21 2.84 -3.77
C PHE A 61 -7.84 3.49 -2.45
N SER A 62 -6.61 3.25 -2.01
CA SER A 62 -5.99 4.01 -0.94
C SER A 62 -4.67 4.60 -1.39
N VAL A 63 -4.38 5.80 -0.92
CA VAL A 63 -3.12 6.48 -1.17
C VAL A 63 -2.38 6.63 0.14
N THR A 64 -1.11 6.23 0.14
CA THR A 64 -0.16 6.59 1.21
C THR A 64 0.87 7.55 0.62
N ILE A 65 1.13 8.66 1.29
CA ILE A 65 2.23 9.56 0.95
C ILE A 65 3.18 9.66 2.13
N ARG A 66 4.48 9.56 1.85
CA ARG A 66 5.57 9.63 2.83
C ARG A 66 6.59 10.67 2.41
N ILE A 67 7.09 11.45 3.36
CA ILE A 67 8.35 12.17 3.20
C ILE A 67 9.44 11.26 3.74
N ARG A 68 10.43 10.98 2.89
CA ARG A 68 11.60 10.20 3.24
C ARG A 68 12.83 11.08 3.26
N ARG A 69 13.61 10.98 4.33
CA ARG A 69 14.93 11.57 4.47
C ARG A 69 15.98 10.52 4.13
N ASP A 70 16.96 10.92 3.33
CA ASP A 70 18.10 10.09 2.95
C ASP A 70 19.14 10.13 4.08
N ASP A 71 19.20 9.06 4.87
CA ASP A 71 20.14 8.86 5.94
C ASP A 71 21.19 7.81 5.55
N TRP A 72 22.34 7.82 6.23
CA TRP A 72 23.48 6.96 5.89
C TRP A 72 23.14 5.46 5.86
N HIS A 73 22.21 5.01 6.70
CA HIS A 73 21.77 3.61 6.78
C HIS A 73 20.50 3.31 5.98
N GLY A 74 20.04 4.26 5.16
CA GLY A 74 18.84 4.12 4.34
C GLY A 74 17.86 5.26 4.53
N ASN A 75 16.65 5.09 4.00
CA ASN A 75 15.65 6.16 3.95
C ASN A 75 14.72 6.12 5.17
N THR A 76 14.79 7.14 6.02
CA THR A 76 13.91 7.31 7.18
C THR A 76 12.60 7.97 6.77
N VAL A 77 11.46 7.43 7.19
CA VAL A 77 10.16 8.09 7.01
C VAL A 77 9.99 9.13 8.12
N VAL A 78 9.89 10.40 7.76
CA VAL A 78 9.76 11.50 8.73
C VAL A 78 8.31 11.99 8.85
N ALA A 79 7.58 12.02 7.74
CA ALA A 79 6.15 12.31 7.72
C ALA A 79 5.41 11.26 6.88
N THR A 80 4.20 10.90 7.30
CA THR A 80 3.34 9.96 6.55
C THR A 80 1.88 10.35 6.66
N ARG A 81 1.12 10.12 5.59
CA ARG A 81 -0.33 10.22 5.62
C ARG A 81 -0.96 9.16 4.74
N TYR A 82 -2.08 8.64 5.20
CA TYR A 82 -2.86 7.62 4.52
C TYR A 82 -4.30 8.08 4.33
N LYS A 83 -4.91 7.75 3.18
CA LYS A 83 -6.35 7.91 2.98
C LYS A 83 -6.88 6.88 1.98
N GLY A 84 -7.87 6.11 2.42
CA GLY A 84 -8.73 5.30 1.56
C GLY A 84 -9.87 6.15 0.98
N THR A 85 -10.24 5.91 -0.27
CA THR A 85 -11.32 6.63 -0.95
C THR A 85 -11.99 5.76 -2.02
N HIS A 86 -13.17 6.21 -2.43
CA HIS A 86 -13.89 5.69 -3.60
C HIS A 86 -14.23 6.88 -4.49
N HIS A 87 -13.38 7.14 -5.50
CA HIS A 87 -13.38 8.42 -6.21
C HIS A 87 -13.20 8.25 -7.72
N GLN A 88 -13.68 9.24 -8.46
CA GLN A 88 -13.44 9.43 -9.90
C GLN A 88 -12.89 10.84 -10.09
N GLY A 89 -11.96 11.00 -11.03
CA GLY A 89 -11.30 12.26 -11.33
C GLY A 89 -10.10 12.50 -10.43
N PHE A 90 -9.87 13.75 -10.07
CA PHE A 90 -8.68 14.19 -9.36
C PHE A 90 -8.83 14.07 -7.84
N PHE A 91 -7.94 13.31 -7.23
CA PHE A 91 -7.77 13.20 -5.80
C PHE A 91 -6.37 13.68 -5.42
N SER A 92 -6.23 14.36 -4.29
CA SER A 92 -4.91 14.68 -3.76
C SER A 92 -4.81 14.45 -2.26
N LEU A 93 -3.63 14.06 -1.83
CA LEU A 93 -3.27 13.84 -0.44
C LEU A 93 -1.93 14.50 -0.17
N SER A 94 -1.81 15.15 0.97
CA SER A 94 -0.58 15.84 1.36
C SER A 94 -0.16 15.54 2.79
N THR A 95 1.14 15.62 3.03
CA THR A 95 1.76 15.52 4.34
C THR A 95 2.90 16.52 4.43
N SER A 96 3.36 16.82 5.65
CA SER A 96 4.36 17.85 5.90
C SER A 96 5.24 17.49 7.08
N GLU A 97 6.53 17.78 6.95
CA GLU A 97 7.49 17.80 8.05
C GLU A 97 7.70 19.26 8.47
N PRO A 98 7.50 19.64 9.75
CA PRO A 98 7.74 21.01 10.18
C PRO A 98 9.22 21.38 10.02
N CYS A 99 9.52 22.61 9.60
CA CYS A 99 10.91 23.01 9.33
C CYS A 99 11.82 23.03 10.56
N SER A 100 11.27 23.03 11.78
CA SER A 100 12.05 22.81 13.02
C SER A 100 12.75 21.45 13.04
N ASP A 101 12.19 20.47 12.33
CA ASP A 101 12.62 19.07 12.35
C ASP A 101 13.31 18.69 11.02
N VAL A 102 13.36 19.63 10.06
CA VAL A 102 14.08 19.47 8.80
C VAL A 102 15.56 19.77 9.01
N GLU A 103 16.41 18.82 8.62
CA GLU A 103 17.86 18.91 8.74
C GLU A 103 18.49 19.51 7.47
N PRO A 104 19.13 20.69 7.52
CA PRO A 104 19.69 21.39 6.35
C PRO A 104 20.72 20.61 5.53
N GLY A 105 21.47 19.71 6.17
CA GLY A 105 22.48 18.88 5.51
C GLY A 105 21.91 17.62 4.85
N LYS A 106 20.61 17.37 4.97
CA LYS A 106 19.97 16.13 4.51
C LYS A 106 19.19 16.33 3.23
N LYS A 107 18.91 15.22 2.57
CA LYS A 107 18.13 15.15 1.33
C LYS A 107 16.79 14.50 1.60
N TYR A 108 15.76 15.00 0.94
CA TYR A 108 14.38 14.57 1.16
C TYR A 108 13.71 14.24 -0.18
N PHE A 109 12.82 13.26 -0.20
CA PHE A 109 11.95 12.96 -1.34
C PHE A 109 10.57 12.50 -0.86
N ALA A 110 9.55 12.72 -1.68
CA ALA A 110 8.23 12.17 -1.45
C ALA A 110 8.11 10.80 -2.12
N GLU A 111 7.50 9.85 -1.42
CA GLU A 111 7.10 8.54 -1.94
C GLU A 111 5.58 8.42 -1.81
N ALA A 112 4.90 8.13 -2.91
CA ALA A 112 3.47 7.92 -2.91
C ALA A 112 3.13 6.52 -3.44
N GLU A 113 2.27 5.83 -2.72
CA GLU A 113 1.87 4.44 -2.93
C GLU A 113 0.36 4.42 -3.17
N LEU A 114 -0.06 3.80 -4.26
CA LEU A 114 -1.46 3.60 -4.64
C LEU A 114 -1.80 2.12 -4.51
N ASN A 115 -2.80 1.80 -3.70
CA ASN A 115 -3.24 0.43 -3.43
C ASN A 115 -4.71 0.24 -3.83
N ASP A 116 -5.03 -0.93 -4.38
CA ASP A 116 -6.40 -1.36 -4.70
C ASP A 116 -7.03 -1.91 -3.42
N THR A 117 -8.21 -1.41 -3.06
CA THR A 117 -8.93 -1.81 -1.85
C THR A 117 -10.28 -2.47 -2.14
N ARG A 118 -10.56 -2.82 -3.41
CA ARG A 118 -11.85 -3.42 -3.83
C ARG A 118 -12.13 -4.79 -3.21
N PHE A 119 -11.10 -5.61 -3.05
CA PHE A 119 -11.26 -7.06 -2.81
C PHE A 119 -10.72 -7.53 -1.45
N GLY A 120 -10.64 -6.65 -0.45
CA GLY A 120 -10.17 -6.98 0.90
C GLY A 120 -8.87 -6.26 1.26
N PRO A 121 -7.81 -6.97 1.71
CA PRO A 121 -6.53 -6.35 2.04
C PRO A 121 -6.00 -5.48 0.89
N PRO A 122 -5.43 -4.30 1.16
CA PRO A 122 -4.89 -3.44 0.12
C PRO A 122 -3.81 -4.16 -0.70
N ILE A 123 -3.92 -4.11 -2.03
CA ILE A 123 -2.93 -4.66 -2.96
C ILE A 123 -2.17 -3.50 -3.60
N GLU A 124 -0.84 -3.49 -3.52
CA GLU A 124 -0.04 -2.45 -4.16
C GLU A 124 -0.18 -2.48 -5.69
N ILE A 125 -0.53 -1.33 -6.26
CA ILE A 125 -0.65 -1.14 -7.71
C ILE A 125 0.57 -0.41 -8.23
N ARG A 126 0.93 0.69 -7.56
CA ARG A 126 2.00 1.58 -8.02
C ARG A 126 2.61 2.38 -6.89
N THR A 127 3.93 2.42 -6.88
CA THR A 127 4.71 3.35 -6.05
C THR A 127 5.48 4.31 -6.94
N VAL A 128 5.41 5.61 -6.63
CA VAL A 128 6.15 6.67 -7.33
C VAL A 128 6.97 7.48 -6.34
N LYS A 129 8.14 7.92 -6.79
CA LYS A 129 9.05 8.77 -6.02
C LYS A 129 9.21 10.11 -6.72
N SER A 130 9.18 11.20 -5.96
CA SER A 130 9.51 12.52 -6.47
C SER A 130 11.02 12.63 -6.74
N ARG A 131 11.43 13.76 -7.32
CA ARG A 131 12.83 14.19 -7.23
C ARG A 131 13.21 14.48 -5.79
N THR A 132 14.50 14.41 -5.52
CA THR A 132 15.08 14.74 -4.22
C THR A 132 15.32 16.25 -4.10
N VAL A 133 15.08 16.81 -2.92
CA VAL A 133 15.34 18.21 -2.57
C VAL A 133 16.24 18.27 -1.33
N SER A 134 17.03 19.33 -1.21
CA SER A 134 17.79 19.62 0.01
C SER A 134 16.83 19.99 1.15
N GLY A 135 17.19 19.65 2.38
CA GLY A 135 16.47 20.00 3.62
C GLY A 135 16.53 21.48 3.98
N HIS A 136 16.40 22.37 3.02
CA HIS A 136 16.31 23.80 3.29
C HIS A 136 14.86 24.20 3.32
N CYS A 137 14.47 24.76 4.45
CA CYS A 137 13.41 25.73 4.56
C CYS A 137 14.06 27.08 4.92
#